data_AF-A0AAU6HC92-F1
#
_entry.id   AF-A0AAU6HC92-F1
#
_cell.length_a   1.000
_cell.length_b   1.000
_cell.length_c   1.000
_cell.angle_alpha   90.00
_cell.angle_beta   90.00
_cell.angle_gamma   90.00
#
_symmetry.space_group_name_H-M   'P 1'
#
loop_
_entity.id
_entity.type
_entity.pdbx_description
1 polymer ?
#
loop_
_entity_poly.entity_id
_entity_poly.type
_entity_poly.pdbx_seq_one_letter_code
_entity_poly.pdbx_strand_id
1 'polypeptide(L)'
;MIREDVLSLTPADISTWRKQGGQEFFAESRLLCLSIMEGIQLTSRIGVIPASQVPTRIEEMRDFLATQLPTTSVALETQCGRRPGGIVLRTHDRGHIAKARLEDYEKALRRRSGR
;
A
#
# COMPACT_ATOMS: atom_id res chain seq x y z
N MET A 1 -16.58 -13.13 -7.09
CA MET A 1 -17.68 -12.89 -6.10
C MET A 1 -17.20 -13.37 -4.75
N ILE A 2 -17.08 -12.49 -3.76
CA ILE A 2 -16.56 -12.87 -2.43
C ILE A 2 -17.57 -13.81 -1.78
N ARG A 3 -17.12 -14.99 -1.35
CA ARG A 3 -17.93 -15.95 -0.60
C ARG A 3 -18.49 -15.28 0.67
N GLU A 4 -19.81 -15.24 0.81
CA GLU A 4 -20.51 -14.59 1.94
C GLU A 4 -20.15 -15.22 3.30
N ASP A 5 -19.74 -16.48 3.31
CA ASP A 5 -19.41 -17.25 4.50
C ASP A 5 -17.93 -17.15 4.93
N VAL A 6 -17.09 -16.42 4.18
CA VAL A 6 -15.63 -16.33 4.49
C VAL A 6 -15.37 -15.77 5.88
N LEU A 7 -16.22 -14.85 6.36
CA LEU A 7 -16.07 -14.26 7.69
C LEU A 7 -16.44 -15.22 8.83
N SER A 8 -17.08 -16.35 8.53
CA SER A 8 -17.43 -17.40 9.49
C SER A 8 -16.35 -18.48 9.63
N LEU A 9 -15.32 -18.45 8.79
CA LEU A 9 -14.20 -19.39 8.83
C LEU A 9 -13.26 -19.11 10.01
N THR A 10 -12.46 -20.11 10.39
CA THR A 10 -11.39 -19.89 11.36
C THR A 10 -10.31 -18.95 10.79
N PRO A 11 -9.54 -18.22 11.61
CA PRO A 11 -8.44 -17.39 11.11
C PRO A 11 -7.43 -18.14 10.24
N ALA A 12 -7.17 -19.43 10.55
CA ALA A 12 -6.28 -20.27 9.76
C ALA A 12 -6.84 -20.56 8.36
N ASP A 13 -8.14 -20.83 8.27
CA ASP A 13 -8.83 -21.09 7.01
C ASP A 13 -8.94 -19.82 6.16
N ILE A 14 -9.24 -18.66 6.76
CA ILE A 14 -9.22 -17.36 6.08
C ILE A 14 -7.82 -17.08 5.51
N SER A 15 -6.76 -17.37 6.29
CA SER A 15 -5.38 -17.20 5.84
C SER A 15 -5.07 -18.09 4.63
N THR A 16 -5.48 -19.37 4.67
CA THR A 16 -5.30 -20.32 3.57
C THR A 16 -6.08 -19.88 2.32
N TRP A 17 -7.35 -19.53 2.47
CA TRP A 17 -8.20 -19.01 1.39
C TRP A 17 -7.58 -17.78 0.73
N ARG A 18 -7.09 -16.81 1.51
CA ARG A 18 -6.38 -15.63 0.98
C ARG A 18 -5.13 -16.01 0.20
N LYS A 19 -4.31 -16.92 0.74
CA LYS A 19 -3.06 -17.35 0.10
C LYS A 19 -3.29 -18.09 -1.22
N GLN A 20 -4.44 -18.76 -1.35
CA GLN A 20 -4.84 -19.49 -2.56
C GLN A 20 -5.59 -18.61 -3.58
N GLY A 21 -5.55 -17.28 -3.44
CA GLY A 21 -6.16 -16.36 -4.39
C GLY A 21 -7.65 -16.16 -4.21
N GLY A 22 -8.22 -16.55 -3.06
CA GLY A 22 -9.63 -16.33 -2.75
C GLY A 22 -10.04 -14.85 -2.70
N GLN A 23 -9.06 -13.95 -2.54
CA GLN A 23 -9.30 -12.51 -2.53
C GLN A 23 -9.12 -11.90 -3.92
N GLU A 24 -10.22 -11.58 -4.58
CA GLU A 24 -10.23 -10.79 -5.83
C GLU A 24 -9.99 -9.30 -5.53
N PHE A 25 -9.23 -8.63 -6.40
CA PHE A 25 -9.02 -7.18 -6.32
C PHE A 25 -9.68 -6.48 -7.51
N PHE A 26 -10.53 -5.50 -7.24
CA PHE A 26 -11.08 -4.65 -8.29
C PHE A 26 -10.00 -3.77 -8.93
N ALA A 27 -10.04 -3.62 -10.26
CA ALA A 27 -9.31 -2.57 -10.96
C ALA A 27 -9.75 -1.16 -10.47
N GLU A 28 -8.95 -0.15 -10.78
CA GLU A 28 -9.16 1.21 -10.27
C GLU A 28 -10.56 1.77 -10.53
N SER A 29 -11.06 1.62 -11.76
CA SER A 29 -12.38 2.12 -12.16
C SER A 29 -13.52 1.49 -11.37
N ARG A 30 -13.47 0.16 -11.18
CA ARG A 30 -14.47 -0.58 -10.40
C ARG A 30 -14.42 -0.22 -8.92
N LEU A 31 -13.23 0.00 -8.37
CA LEU A 31 -13.09 0.43 -6.98
C LEU A 31 -13.68 1.83 -6.74
N LEU A 32 -13.47 2.77 -7.67
CA LEU A 32 -14.05 4.11 -7.59
C LEU A 32 -15.57 4.06 -7.65
N CYS A 33 -16.13 3.24 -8.55
CA CYS A 33 -17.57 3.03 -8.64
C CYS A 33 -18.14 2.48 -7.32
N LEU A 34 -17.52 1.45 -6.73
CA LEU A 34 -17.93 0.89 -5.45
C LEU A 34 -17.83 1.91 -4.30
N SER A 35 -16.76 2.71 -4.26
CA SER A 35 -16.58 3.76 -3.26
C SER A 35 -17.73 4.78 -3.27
N ILE A 36 -18.18 5.18 -4.46
CA ILE A 36 -19.32 6.10 -4.61
C ILE A 36 -20.62 5.42 -4.20
N MET A 37 -20.84 4.18 -4.65
CA MET A 37 -22.06 3.42 -4.33
C MET A 37 -22.23 3.17 -2.83
N GLU A 38 -21.15 2.80 -2.15
CA GLU A 38 -21.17 2.45 -0.73
C GLU A 38 -20.88 3.65 0.20
N GLY A 39 -20.59 4.83 -0.36
CA GLY A 39 -20.22 6.02 0.43
C GLY A 39 -18.91 5.87 1.22
N ILE A 40 -18.05 4.92 0.85
CA ILE A 40 -16.78 4.63 1.54
C ILE A 40 -15.67 5.42 0.86
N GLN A 41 -15.04 6.36 1.58
CA GLN A 41 -13.90 7.10 1.06
C GLN A 41 -12.69 6.17 0.84
N LEU A 42 -12.08 6.31 -0.34
CA LEU A 42 -10.85 5.60 -0.65
C LEU A 42 -9.65 6.31 -0.03
N THR A 43 -8.59 5.54 0.24
CA THR A 43 -7.28 6.11 0.58
C THR A 43 -6.80 7.04 -0.53
N SER A 44 -6.31 8.23 -0.14
CA SER A 44 -5.81 9.25 -1.08
C SER A 44 -4.76 8.69 -2.02
N ARG A 45 -4.88 9.00 -3.32
CA ARG A 45 -3.85 8.71 -4.32
C ARG A 45 -2.81 9.83 -4.24
N ILE A 46 -1.55 9.45 -4.12
CA ILE A 46 -0.44 10.40 -4.06
C ILE A 46 -0.06 10.87 -5.47
N GLY A 47 -0.15 9.99 -6.47
CA GLY A 47 0.09 10.32 -7.87
C GLY A 47 0.08 9.08 -8.77
N VAL A 48 0.28 9.33 -10.06
CA VAL A 48 0.48 8.31 -11.09
C VAL A 48 1.79 8.60 -11.79
N ILE A 49 2.68 7.61 -11.85
CA ILE A 49 3.98 7.72 -12.53
C ILE A 49 4.17 6.51 -13.47
N PRO A 50 4.92 6.66 -14.59
CA PRO A 50 5.39 5.53 -15.37
C PRO A 50 6.17 4.54 -14.50
N ALA A 51 6.03 3.23 -14.77
CA ALA A 51 6.74 2.20 -14.03
C ALA A 51 8.28 2.37 -14.10
N SER A 52 8.79 2.91 -15.21
CA SER A 52 10.21 3.21 -15.39
C SER A 52 10.74 4.33 -14.48
N GLN A 53 9.87 5.11 -13.86
CA GLN A 53 10.24 6.17 -12.91
C GLN A 53 10.21 5.71 -11.46
N VAL A 54 9.78 4.46 -11.20
CA VAL A 54 9.83 3.89 -9.86
C VAL A 54 11.29 3.57 -9.52
N PRO A 55 11.86 4.13 -8.44
CA PRO A 55 13.24 3.86 -8.07
C PRO A 55 13.49 2.37 -7.82
N THR A 56 14.66 1.88 -8.24
CA THR A 56 15.05 0.47 -8.06
C THR A 56 16.16 0.28 -7.04
N ARG A 57 16.87 1.35 -6.66
CA ARG A 57 17.88 1.34 -5.60
C ARG A 57 17.32 1.79 -4.26
N ILE A 58 17.93 1.30 -3.17
CA ILE A 58 17.50 1.57 -1.79
C ILE A 58 17.59 3.06 -1.47
N GLU A 59 18.72 3.69 -1.82
CA GLU A 59 18.98 5.11 -1.58
C GLU A 59 17.94 5.98 -2.33
N GLU A 60 17.76 5.71 -3.62
CA GLU A 60 16.83 6.44 -4.49
C GLU A 60 15.38 6.29 -4.01
N MET A 61 14.97 5.09 -3.60
CA MET A 61 13.62 4.87 -3.07
C MET A 61 13.43 5.59 -1.73
N ARG A 62 14.44 5.64 -0.86
CA ARG A 62 14.37 6.40 0.39
C ARG A 62 14.15 7.88 0.12
N ASP A 63 14.92 8.45 -0.81
CA ASP A 63 14.81 9.85 -1.18
C ASP A 63 13.46 10.15 -1.84
N PHE A 64 13.01 9.29 -2.76
CA PHE A 64 11.70 9.37 -3.38
C PHE A 64 10.57 9.38 -2.34
N LEU A 65 10.61 8.48 -1.35
CA LEU A 65 9.62 8.45 -0.28
C LEU A 65 9.65 9.73 0.56
N ALA A 66 10.83 10.25 0.90
CA ALA A 66 10.97 11.47 1.68
C ALA A 66 10.41 12.69 0.93
N THR A 67 10.55 12.75 -0.40
CA THR A 67 9.99 13.82 -1.24
C THR A 67 8.49 13.69 -1.43
N GLN A 68 7.98 12.49 -1.72
CA GLN A 68 6.56 12.26 -2.02
C GLN A 68 5.68 12.25 -0.77
N LEU A 69 6.28 11.95 0.39
CA LEU A 69 5.60 11.90 1.67
C LEU A 69 6.39 12.71 2.71
N PRO A 70 6.37 14.05 2.64
CA PRO A 70 6.94 14.87 3.71
C PRO A 70 6.13 14.72 5.01
N THR A 71 4.83 14.45 4.88
CA THR A 71 3.89 14.20 5.98
C THR A 71 2.88 13.12 5.57
N THR A 72 2.32 12.39 6.55
CA THR A 72 1.22 11.45 6.26
C THR A 72 -0.04 12.20 5.82
N SER A 73 -0.67 11.74 4.73
CA SER A 73 -1.99 12.23 4.27
C SER A 73 -3.17 11.57 4.99
N VAL A 74 -2.89 10.64 5.91
CA VAL A 74 -3.87 9.85 6.67
C VAL A 74 -3.46 9.80 8.15
N ALA A 75 -3.25 10.96 8.76
CA ALA A 75 -3.05 11.04 10.20
C ALA A 75 -4.34 10.63 10.92
N LEU A 76 -4.27 9.60 11.77
CA LEU A 76 -5.41 9.19 12.59
C LEU A 76 -5.71 10.24 13.67
N GLU A 77 -4.68 10.88 14.21
CA GLU A 77 -4.79 11.98 15.18
C GLU A 77 -3.64 12.99 15.00
N THR A 78 -3.86 14.23 15.41
CA THR A 78 -2.85 15.32 15.32
C THR A 78 -1.55 15.00 16.08
N GLN A 79 -1.65 14.15 17.10
CA GLN A 79 -0.56 13.75 18.01
C GLN A 79 0.13 12.46 17.58
N CYS A 80 -0.52 11.62 16.76
CA CYS A 80 0.12 10.46 16.14
C CYS A 80 1.08 10.99 15.08
N GLY A 81 2.36 11.09 15.47
CA GLY A 81 3.45 11.72 14.73
C GLY A 81 3.25 11.64 13.23
N ARG A 82 3.27 12.80 12.57
CA ARG A 82 2.97 13.00 11.13
C ARG A 82 3.93 12.29 10.18
N ARG A 83 4.72 11.34 10.68
CA ARG A 83 5.69 10.56 9.95
C ARG A 83 4.97 9.56 9.06
N PRO A 84 5.19 9.60 7.74
CA PRO A 84 4.60 8.64 6.83
C PRO A 84 5.20 7.25 7.05
N GLY A 85 4.36 6.22 7.10
CA GLY A 85 4.82 4.83 7.12
C GLY A 85 5.39 4.38 5.76
N GLY A 86 4.86 4.92 4.66
CA GLY A 86 5.26 4.56 3.30
C GLY A 86 4.12 4.68 2.30
N ILE A 87 4.35 4.17 1.09
CA ILE A 87 3.35 4.13 0.00
C ILE A 87 3.04 2.70 -0.42
N VAL A 88 1.86 2.54 -1.02
CA VAL A 88 1.52 1.36 -1.80
C VAL A 88 1.63 1.73 -3.28
N LEU A 89 2.52 1.05 -4.00
CA LEU A 89 2.66 1.14 -5.44
C LEU A 89 1.84 0.02 -6.06
N ARG A 90 1.05 0.33 -7.10
CA ARG A 90 0.31 -0.70 -7.84
C ARG A 90 0.04 -0.29 -9.28
N THR A 91 -0.10 -1.27 -10.14
CA THR A 91 -0.60 -1.08 -11.50
C THR A 91 -2.10 -0.79 -11.49
N HIS A 92 -2.62 -0.18 -12.56
CA HIS A 92 -4.04 0.19 -12.66
C HIS A 92 -4.98 -1.04 -12.64
N ASP A 93 -4.52 -2.11 -13.28
CA ASP A 93 -5.16 -3.43 -13.29
C ASP A 93 -4.93 -4.22 -11.99
N ARG A 94 -4.11 -3.71 -11.08
CA ARG A 94 -3.67 -4.35 -9.83
C ARG A 94 -2.99 -5.70 -10.00
N GLY A 95 -2.46 -6.00 -11.18
CA GLY A 95 -1.63 -7.18 -11.42
C GLY A 95 -0.33 -7.19 -10.60
N HIS A 96 0.19 -6.02 -10.24
CA HIS A 96 1.35 -5.88 -9.35
C HIS A 96 1.05 -4.88 -8.23
N ILE A 97 1.40 -5.26 -6.99
CA ILE A 97 1.27 -4.43 -5.80
C ILE A 97 2.53 -4.57 -4.96
N ALA A 98 3.15 -3.46 -4.61
CA ALA A 98 4.32 -3.39 -3.74
C ALA A 98 4.10 -2.37 -2.63
N LYS A 99 4.76 -2.59 -1.49
CA LYS A 99 4.75 -1.67 -0.34
C LYS A 99 6.16 -1.15 -0.15
N ALA A 100 6.33 0.16 -0.24
CA ALA A 100 7.60 0.83 0.00
C ALA A 100 7.48 1.58 1.34
N ARG A 101 8.10 1.03 2.39
CA ARG A 101 8.06 1.58 3.75
C ARG A 101 9.33 2.33 4.07
N LEU A 102 9.22 3.59 4.47
CA LEU A 102 10.38 4.46 4.72
C LEU A 102 11.34 3.83 5.75
N GLU A 103 10.79 3.26 6.82
CA GLU A 103 11.55 2.60 7.88
C GLU A 103 12.39 1.41 7.38
N ASP A 104 11.90 0.64 6.42
CA ASP A 104 12.60 -0.53 5.88
C ASP A 104 13.85 -0.09 5.11
N TYR A 105 13.76 0.97 4.31
CA TYR A 105 14.91 1.54 3.59
C TYR A 105 15.91 2.19 4.56
N GLU A 106 15.45 2.93 5.56
CA GLU A 106 16.33 3.48 6.59
C GLU A 106 17.11 2.40 7.35
N LYS A 107 16.44 1.30 7.73
CA LYS A 107 17.09 0.15 8.38
C LYS A 107 18.09 -0.53 7.45
N ALA A 108 17.76 -0.69 6.18
CA ALA A 108 18.66 -1.28 5.20
C ALA A 108 19.93 -0.45 5.02
N LEU A 109 19.81 0.88 4.94
CA LEU A 109 20.95 1.79 4.84
C LEU A 109 21.84 1.75 6.08
N ARG A 110 21.26 1.76 7.29
CA ARG A 110 22.03 1.65 8.55
C ARG A 110 22.88 0.37 8.57
N ARG A 111 22.27 -0.78 8.25
CA ARG A 111 22.96 -2.08 8.19
C ARG A 111 24.12 -2.09 7.19
N ARG A 112 23.98 -1.43 6.04
CA ARG A 112 25.04 -1.34 5.02
C ARG A 112 26.19 -0.44 5.45
N SER A 113 25.91 0.59 6.25
CA SER A 113 26.91 1.54 6.75
C SER A 113 27.71 1.04 7.96
N GLY A 114 27.49 -0.20 8.42
CA GLY A 114 28.26 -0.81 9.50
C GLY A 114 28.04 -0.17 10.88
N ARG A 115 26.92 0.55 11.08
CA ARG A 115 26.50 1.11 12.37
C ARG A 115 25.21 0.46 12.86
#